data_AF-A0A1R4GU91-F1
#
_entry.id   AF-A0A1R4GU91-F1
#
_cell.length_a   1.000
_cell.length_b   1.000
_cell.length_c   1.000
_cell.angle_alpha   90.00
_cell.angle_beta   90.00
_cell.angle_gamma   90.00
#
_symmetry.space_group_name_H-M   'P 1'
#
loop_
_entity.id
_entity.type
_entity.pdbx_description
1 polymer ?
#
loop_
_entity_poly.entity_id
_entity_poly.type
_entity_poly.pdbx_seq_one_letter_code
_entity_poly.pdbx_strand_id
1 'polypeptide(L)'
;MIFLNQPKAGNVRQRQALLFFIGIIMVGSFSLGLVAHNLPALRVPLFIFMAFSMVLMGRYLRLPPPGGMFIMMASVLAIFMPVEWSGILFKIAIVAAGAIYA
;
A
#
# COMPACT_ATOMS: atom_id res chain seq x y z
N MET A 1 -3.32 -9.44 -2.57
CA MET A 1 -2.96 -8.97 -3.93
C MET A 1 -1.45 -8.72 -4.10
N ILE A 2 -0.66 -8.67 -3.03
CA ILE A 2 0.81 -8.47 -3.05
C ILE A 2 1.55 -9.54 -3.87
N PHE A 3 1.08 -10.79 -3.83
CA PHE A 3 1.63 -11.92 -4.61
C PHE A 3 1.70 -11.71 -6.12
N LEU A 4 0.86 -10.84 -6.68
CA LEU A 4 0.88 -10.56 -8.13
C LEU A 4 2.15 -9.80 -8.55
N ASN A 5 2.88 -9.23 -7.59
CA ASN A 5 4.16 -8.57 -7.81
C ASN A 5 5.36 -9.51 -7.72
N GLN A 6 5.13 -10.82 -7.64
CA GLN A 6 6.21 -11.77 -7.48
C GLN A 6 7.09 -11.81 -8.76
N PRO A 7 8.42 -11.64 -8.63
CA PRO A 7 9.32 -11.74 -9.77
C PRO A 7 9.29 -13.17 -10.33
N LYS A 8 9.30 -13.29 -11.67
CA LYS A 8 9.35 -14.60 -12.37
C LYS A 8 10.71 -15.30 -12.23
N ALA A 9 11.77 -14.57 -11.89
CA ALA A 9 13.12 -15.08 -11.72
C ALA A 9 13.76 -14.55 -10.42
N GLY A 10 14.66 -15.32 -9.81
CA GLY A 10 15.41 -14.94 -8.61
C GLY A 10 15.34 -15.98 -7.48
N ASN A 11 16.21 -15.83 -6.48
CA ASN A 11 16.24 -16.70 -5.30
C ASN A 11 14.98 -16.50 -4.44
N VAL A 12 14.46 -17.56 -3.83
CA VAL A 12 13.25 -17.54 -2.97
C VAL A 12 13.36 -16.46 -1.89
N ARG A 13 14.54 -16.31 -1.27
CA ARG A 13 14.78 -15.29 -0.24
C ARG A 13 14.61 -13.86 -0.76
N GLN A 14 15.07 -13.57 -1.98
CA GLN A 14 14.92 -12.24 -2.60
C GLN A 14 13.47 -11.96 -2.95
N ARG A 15 12.74 -12.97 -3.43
CA ARG A 15 11.32 -12.86 -3.78
C ARG A 15 10.47 -12.59 -2.53
N GLN A 16 10.74 -13.30 -1.42
CA GLN A 16 10.06 -13.07 -0.15
C GLN A 16 10.36 -11.69 0.44
N ALA A 17 11.62 -11.24 0.41
CA ALA A 17 11.98 -9.90 0.89
C ALA A 17 11.28 -8.78 0.11
N LEU A 18 11.16 -8.93 -1.21
CA LEU A 18 10.44 -7.98 -2.05
C LEU A 18 8.93 -7.98 -1.77
N LEU A 19 8.32 -9.15 -1.62
CA LEU A 19 6.90 -9.27 -1.24
C LEU A 19 6.63 -8.62 0.12
N PHE A 20 7.50 -8.86 1.11
CA PHE A 20 7.40 -8.23 2.42
C PHE A 20 7.49 -6.70 2.34
N PHE A 21 8.46 -6.18 1.57
CA PHE A 21 8.60 -4.75 1.34
C PHE A 21 7.35 -4.13 0.69
N ILE A 22 6.78 -4.80 -0.31
CA ILE A 22 5.53 -4.37 -0.96
C ILE A 22 4.35 -4.42 0.02
N GLY A 23 4.31 -5.41 0.91
CA GLY A 23 3.32 -5.51 1.97
C GLY A 23 3.35 -4.30 2.92
N ILE A 24 4.55 -3.88 3.35
CA ILE A 24 4.73 -2.66 4.15
C ILE A 24 4.20 -1.44 3.41
N ILE A 25 4.54 -1.30 2.12
CA ILE A 25 4.08 -0.17 1.31
C ILE A 25 2.55 -0.17 1.17
N MET A 26 1.92 -1.34 0.99
CA MET A 26 0.47 -1.47 0.90
C MET A 26 -0.23 -1.08 2.22
N VAL A 27 0.30 -1.50 3.36
CA VAL A 27 -0.23 -1.10 4.67
C VAL A 27 -0.03 0.41 4.89
N GLY A 28 1.11 0.95 4.45
CA GLY A 28 1.39 2.38 4.48
C GLY A 28 0.42 3.20 3.63
N SER A 29 0.12 2.76 2.41
CA SER A 29 -0.84 3.45 1.54
C SER A 29 -2.27 3.43 2.12
N PHE A 30 -2.68 2.30 2.70
CA PHE A 30 -3.95 2.19 3.43
C PHE A 30 -4.01 3.16 4.62
N SER A 31 -2.94 3.21 5.43
CA SER A 31 -2.86 4.07 6.61
C SER A 31 -2.98 5.55 6.24
N LEU A 32 -2.25 5.98 5.22
CA LEU A 32 -2.30 7.35 4.73
C LEU A 32 -3.67 7.68 4.09
N GLY A 33 -4.35 6.71 3.48
CA GLY A 33 -5.73 6.88 3.01
C GLY A 33 -6.73 7.12 4.15
N LEU A 34 -6.56 6.46 5.30
CA LEU A 34 -7.38 6.72 6.50
C LEU A 34 -7.11 8.10 7.11
N VAL A 35 -5.86 8.58 7.04
CA VAL A 35 -5.52 9.95 7.46
C VAL A 35 -6.17 10.97 6.52
N ALA A 36 -6.11 10.71 5.21
CA ALA A 36 -6.72 11.55 4.18
C ALA A 36 -8.27 11.59 4.28
N HIS A 37 -8.91 10.52 4.75
CA HIS A 37 -10.35 10.52 5.05
C HIS A 37 -10.69 11.63 6.08
N ASN A 38 -9.94 11.69 7.18
CA ASN A 38 -10.17 12.63 8.28
C ASN A 38 -9.75 14.07 7.97
N LEU A 39 -8.76 14.25 7.08
CA LEU A 39 -8.24 15.57 6.70
C LEU A 39 -8.48 15.84 5.21
N PRO A 40 -9.67 16.35 4.83
CA PRO A 40 -10.04 16.52 3.42
C PRO A 40 -9.10 17.42 2.64
N ALA A 41 -8.51 18.44 3.28
CA ALA A 41 -7.53 19.33 2.66
C ALA A 41 -6.24 18.61 2.21
N LEU A 42 -5.88 17.49 2.84
CA LEU A 42 -4.67 16.73 2.53
C LEU A 42 -4.89 15.61 1.50
N ARG A 43 -6.14 15.33 1.09
CA ARG A 43 -6.45 14.21 0.18
C ARG A 43 -5.67 14.28 -1.12
N VAL A 44 -5.80 15.40 -1.83
CA VAL A 44 -5.15 15.61 -3.13
C VAL A 44 -3.61 15.58 -3.03
N PRO A 45 -2.95 16.35 -2.14
CA PRO A 45 -1.49 16.33 -2.06
C PRO A 45 -0.92 14.97 -1.63
N LEU A 46 -1.58 14.26 -0.72
CA LEU A 46 -1.16 12.91 -0.32
C LEU A 46 -1.23 11.94 -1.50
N PHE A 47 -2.31 11.99 -2.30
CA PHE A 47 -2.45 11.12 -3.46
C PHE A 47 -1.43 11.40 -4.55
N ILE A 48 -1.12 12.68 -4.81
CA ILE A 48 -0.06 13.06 -5.75
C ILE A 48 1.28 12.49 -5.28
N PHE A 49 1.60 12.66 -3.99
CA PHE A 49 2.84 12.15 -3.40
C PHE A 49 2.94 10.61 -3.48
N MET A 50 1.86 9.90 -3.15
CA MET A 50 1.80 8.44 -3.26
C MET A 50 1.96 7.96 -4.69
N ALA A 51 1.21 8.55 -5.64
CA ALA A 51 1.25 8.17 -7.03
C ALA A 51 2.66 8.36 -7.60
N PHE A 52 3.29 9.51 -7.32
CA PHE A 52 4.65 9.79 -7.72
C PHE A 52 5.66 8.80 -7.12
N SER A 53 5.56 8.54 -5.81
CA SER A 53 6.41 7.57 -5.12
C SER A 53 6.27 6.16 -5.70
N MET A 54 5.03 5.76 -6.04
CA MET A 54 4.76 4.44 -6.62
C MET A 54 5.32 4.29 -8.03
N VAL A 55 5.31 5.36 -8.84
CA VAL A 55 5.97 5.37 -10.16
C VAL A 55 7.48 5.22 -10.03
N LEU A 56 8.10 5.98 -9.10
CA LEU A 56 9.54 5.88 -8.85
C LEU A 56 9.94 4.48 -8.38
N MET A 57 9.23 3.94 -7.38
CA MET A 57 9.49 2.60 -6.85
C MET A 57 9.23 1.51 -7.89
N GLY A 58 8.14 1.61 -8.65
CA GLY A 58 7.82 0.67 -9.72
C GLY A 58 8.92 0.60 -10.78
N ARG A 59 9.51 1.74 -11.15
CA ARG A 59 10.65 1.80 -12.07
C ARG A 59 11.93 1.25 -11.45
N TYR A 60 12.24 1.64 -10.22
CA TYR A 60 13.45 1.20 -9.52
C TYR A 60 13.46 -0.32 -9.30
N LEU A 61 12.35 -0.87 -8.83
CA LEU A 61 12.18 -2.30 -8.55
C LEU A 61 11.79 -3.13 -9.78
N ARG A 62 11.60 -2.49 -10.95
CA ARG A 62 11.15 -3.12 -12.21
C ARG A 62 9.90 -3.98 -12.01
N LEU A 63 8.95 -3.48 -11.21
CA LEU A 63 7.72 -4.20 -10.90
C LEU A 63 6.89 -4.33 -12.18
N PRO A 64 6.37 -5.54 -12.50
CA PRO A 64 5.47 -5.69 -13.63
C PRO A 64 4.17 -4.90 -13.37
N PRO A 65 3.55 -4.31 -14.42
CA PRO A 65 2.16 -3.87 -14.31
C PRO A 65 1.32 -5.09 -13.91
N PRO A 66 0.40 -5.05 -12.93
CA PRO A 66 -0.33 -3.91 -12.32
C PRO A 66 0.13 -3.47 -10.91
N GLY A 67 1.37 -3.76 -10.49
CA GLY A 67 1.73 -3.73 -9.07
C GLY A 67 1.49 -2.45 -8.28
N GLY A 68 1.68 -1.29 -8.92
CA GLY A 68 1.37 0.02 -8.33
C GLY A 68 -0.11 0.27 -8.10
N MET A 69 -0.98 -0.30 -8.93
CA MET A 69 -2.42 -0.03 -8.87
C MET A 69 -3.05 -0.61 -7.61
N PHE A 70 -2.66 -1.82 -7.19
CA PHE A 70 -3.23 -2.45 -5.99
C PHE A 70 -2.85 -1.72 -4.70
N ILE A 71 -1.63 -1.18 -4.64
CA ILE A 71 -1.18 -0.36 -3.51
C ILE A 71 -1.99 0.93 -3.46
N MET A 72 -2.15 1.61 -4.59
CA MET A 72 -2.96 2.83 -4.66
C MET A 72 -4.43 2.55 -4.34
N MET A 73 -4.99 1.43 -4.81
CA MET A 73 -6.37 1.03 -4.54
C MET A 73 -6.65 0.89 -3.04
N ALA A 74 -5.70 0.39 -2.25
CA ALA A 74 -5.84 0.30 -0.79
C ALA A 74 -6.05 1.68 -0.15
N SER A 75 -5.34 2.72 -0.62
CA SER A 75 -5.54 4.10 -0.15
C SER A 75 -6.91 4.67 -0.54
N VAL A 76 -7.40 4.35 -1.74
CA VAL A 76 -8.73 4.79 -2.20
C VAL A 76 -9.83 4.15 -1.36
N LEU A 77 -9.74 2.85 -1.08
CA LEU A 77 -10.68 2.15 -0.21
C LEU A 77 -10.69 2.75 1.20
N ALA A 78 -9.52 3.07 1.74
CA ALA A 78 -9.38 3.71 3.04
C ALA A 78 -10.03 5.09 3.11
N ILE A 79 -9.97 5.89 2.03
CA ILE A 79 -10.59 7.22 1.98
C ILE A 79 -12.11 7.15 2.13
N PHE A 80 -12.77 6.10 1.63
CA PHE A 80 -14.22 5.99 1.69
C PHE A 80 -14.70 5.14 2.87
N MET A 81 -13.79 4.71 3.75
CA MET A 81 -14.15 3.92 4.92
C MET A 81 -14.50 4.86 6.09
N PRO A 82 -15.76 4.88 6.56
CA PRO A 82 -16.16 5.73 7.68
C PRO A 82 -15.56 5.18 8.97
N VAL A 83 -14.45 5.78 9.40
CA VAL A 83 -13.71 5.37 10.60
C VAL A 83 -13.42 6.61 11.45
N GLU A 84 -13.82 6.55 12.71
CA GLU A 84 -13.46 7.54 13.73
C GLU A 84 -11.97 7.43 14.11
N TRP A 85 -11.38 8.52 14.62
CA TRP A 85 -9.98 8.58 15.01
C TRP A 85 -9.53 7.45 15.94
N SER A 86 -10.40 7.05 16.87
CA SER A 86 -10.18 5.94 17.81
C SER A 86 -10.01 4.58 17.13
N GLY A 87 -10.64 4.38 15.97
CA GLY A 87 -10.64 3.13 15.22
C GLY A 87 -9.52 2.99 14.18
N ILE A 88 -8.80 4.08 13.87
CA ILE A 88 -7.78 4.10 12.80
C ILE A 88 -6.70 3.04 13.06
N LEU A 89 -6.11 3.05 14.25
CA LEU A 89 -5.00 2.16 14.59
C LEU A 89 -5.42 0.69 14.52
N PHE A 90 -6.64 0.37 14.97
CA PHE A 90 -7.20 -0.98 14.90
C PHE A 90 -7.40 -1.45 13.46
N LYS A 91 -7.92 -0.60 12.58
CA LYS A 91 -8.10 -0.94 11.16
C LYS A 91 -6.76 -1.14 10.45
N ILE A 92 -5.77 -0.31 10.74
CA ILE A 92 -4.40 -0.48 10.23
C ILE A 92 -3.82 -1.82 10.69
N ALA A 93 -3.96 -2.15 11.98
CA ALA A 93 -3.45 -3.39 12.54
C ALA A 93 -4.07 -4.63 11.89
N ILE A 94 -5.37 -4.62 11.58
CA ILE A 94 -6.03 -5.73 10.85
C ILE A 94 -5.43 -5.91 9.46
N VAL A 95 -5.25 -4.82 8.72
CA VAL A 95 -4.65 -4.89 7.36
C VAL A 95 -3.20 -5.33 7.44
N ALA A 96 -2.45 -4.86 8.44
CA ALA A 96 -1.07 -5.29 8.69
C ALA A 96 -0.98 -6.79 9.03
N ALA A 97 -1.87 -7.30 9.89
CA ALA A 97 -1.94 -8.72 10.22
C ALA A 97 -2.24 -9.57 8.98
N GLY A 98 -3.18 -9.14 8.13
CA GLY A 98 -3.46 -9.80 6.86
C GLY A 98 -2.30 -9.77 5.87
N ALA A 99 -1.50 -8.68 5.87
CA ALA A 99 -0.31 -8.56 5.03
C ALA A 99 0.87 -9.43 5.50
N ILE A 100 0.99 -9.70 6.81
CA ILE A 100 2.01 -10.61 7.36
C ILE A 100 1.72 -12.07 7.01
N TYR A 101 0.44 -12.43 6.91
CA TYR A 101 0.01 -13.78 6.56
C TYR A 101 0.21 -14.12 5.07
N ALA A 102 0.49 -13.11 4.24
CA ALA A 102 0.64 -13.24 2.79
C ALA A 102 2.11 -13.48 2.42
#